data_AF-A0A9P0NUS2-F1
#
_entry.id   AF-A0A9P0NUS2-F1
#
_cell.length_a   1.000
_cell.length_b   1.000
_cell.length_c   1.000
_cell.angle_alpha   90.00
_cell.angle_beta   90.00
_cell.angle_gamma   90.00
#
_symmetry.space_group_name_H-M   'P 1'
#
loop_
_entity.id
_entity.type
_entity.pdbx_description
1 polymer ?
#
loop_
_entity_poly.entity_id
_entity_poly.type
_entity_poly.pdbx_seq_one_letter_code
_entity_poly.pdbx_strand_id
1 'polypeptide(L)'
;MFLNTMSMKESTVLNWTKSDKLEENEKRLNDKRKQSRSKMYGGRYEALNQFFDSLPKVESHYCRASSSKLYLEPMWASTNQLYGFYKRHHCPDSGDEPVSRTIFFKEFNKRNLSIYVPKKDLCDTCVAYDAKNLPEEEYDLHQVIKKEAREEVICFSLYDGFASSSPMSKIDGQRNVL
;
A
#
# COMPACT_ATOMS: atom_id res chain seq x y z
N MET A 1 2.87 -62.30 15.70
CA MET A 1 1.90 -62.87 14.75
C MET A 1 0.80 -61.91 14.28
N PHE A 2 0.72 -60.66 14.79
CA PHE A 2 -0.34 -59.70 14.41
C PHE A 2 -0.12 -59.01 13.04
N LEU A 3 1.14 -58.73 12.67
CA LEU A 3 1.47 -58.02 11.42
C LEU A 3 1.19 -58.85 10.16
N ASN A 4 1.25 -60.18 10.27
CA ASN A 4 1.00 -61.10 9.16
C ASN A 4 -0.49 -61.13 8.77
N THR A 5 -1.38 -61.02 9.76
CA THR A 5 -2.84 -60.97 9.55
C THR A 5 -3.28 -59.71 8.80
N MET A 6 -2.58 -58.59 9.00
CA MET A 6 -2.85 -57.34 8.30
C MET A 6 -2.00 -57.14 7.04
N SER A 7 -1.22 -58.15 6.63
CA SER A 7 -0.30 -58.07 5.47
C SER A 7 0.63 -56.84 5.49
N MET A 8 1.06 -56.40 6.67
CA MET A 8 1.97 -55.27 6.82
C MET A 8 3.40 -55.76 7.10
N LYS A 9 4.38 -55.11 6.47
CA LYS A 9 5.80 -55.36 6.74
C LYS A 9 6.20 -54.68 8.06
N GLU A 10 7.01 -55.38 8.86
CA GLU A 10 7.55 -54.84 10.10
C GLU A 10 8.37 -53.55 9.87
N SER A 11 9.09 -53.48 8.75
CA SER A 11 9.83 -52.28 8.34
C SER A 11 8.93 -51.05 8.17
N THR A 12 7.68 -51.24 7.72
CA THR A 12 6.72 -50.15 7.53
C THR A 12 6.30 -49.56 8.88
N VAL A 13 5.98 -50.41 9.85
CA VAL A 13 5.59 -50.00 11.21
C VAL A 13 6.77 -49.34 11.94
N LEU A 14 7.96 -49.90 11.80
CA LEU A 14 9.19 -49.32 12.34
C LEU A 14 9.53 -47.97 11.68
N ASN A 15 9.20 -47.76 10.41
CA ASN A 15 9.39 -46.47 9.76
C ASN A 15 8.39 -45.42 10.26
N TRP A 16 7.11 -45.78 10.45
CA TRP A 16 6.11 -44.84 10.98
C TRP A 16 6.44 -44.36 12.39
N THR A 17 6.87 -45.29 13.26
CA THR A 17 7.31 -44.92 14.62
C THR A 17 8.58 -44.07 14.63
N LYS A 18 9.41 -44.14 13.59
CA LYS A 18 10.57 -43.26 13.40
C LYS A 18 10.19 -41.91 12.81
N SER A 19 9.25 -41.85 11.86
CA SER A 19 8.79 -40.59 11.27
C SER A 19 8.14 -39.68 12.30
N ASP A 20 7.33 -40.21 13.22
CA ASP A 20 6.75 -39.41 14.32
C ASP A 20 7.82 -38.74 15.18
N LYS A 21 8.91 -39.47 15.50
CA LYS A 21 10.04 -38.95 16.28
C LYS A 21 10.89 -37.94 15.49
N LEU A 22 10.97 -38.10 14.17
CA LEU A 22 11.66 -37.14 13.28
C LEU A 22 10.85 -35.84 13.18
N GLU A 23 9.53 -35.93 12.97
CA GLU A 23 8.64 -34.77 12.94
C GLU A 23 8.66 -33.99 14.25
N GLU A 24 8.65 -34.67 15.40
CA GLU A 24 8.72 -34.01 16.70
C GLU A 24 10.07 -33.29 16.91
N ASN A 25 11.17 -33.87 16.45
CA ASN A 25 12.48 -33.22 16.47
C ASN A 25 12.56 -32.03 15.51
N GLU A 26 11.99 -32.13 14.31
CA GLU A 26 11.92 -31.02 13.36
C GLU A 26 11.13 -29.85 13.93
N LYS A 27 9.99 -30.11 14.57
CA LYS A 27 9.18 -29.07 15.25
C LYS A 27 9.99 -28.39 16.35
N ARG A 28 10.65 -29.15 17.24
CA ARG A 28 11.51 -28.60 18.31
C ARG A 28 12.68 -27.79 17.78
N LEU A 29 13.32 -28.23 16.69
CA LEU A 29 14.40 -27.48 16.03
C LEU A 29 13.86 -26.19 15.41
N ASN A 30 12.68 -26.21 14.82
CA ASN A 30 12.05 -25.05 14.20
C ASN A 30 11.65 -24.00 15.26
N ASP A 31 11.12 -24.44 16.40
CA ASP A 31 10.79 -23.54 17.53
C ASP A 31 12.04 -22.88 18.12
N LYS A 32 13.12 -23.64 18.32
CA LYS A 32 14.42 -23.08 18.75
C LYS A 32 14.97 -22.06 17.75
N ARG A 33 14.86 -22.36 16.43
CA ARG A 33 15.24 -21.42 15.36
C ARG A 33 14.37 -20.15 15.37
N LYS A 34 13.08 -20.26 15.66
CA LYS A 34 12.16 -19.12 15.75
C LYS A 34 12.49 -18.24 16.94
N GLN A 35 12.80 -18.86 18.09
CA GLN A 35 13.18 -18.16 19.31
C GLN A 35 14.52 -17.43 19.17
N SER A 36 15.53 -18.06 18.54
CA SER A 36 16.82 -17.40 18.30
C SER A 36 16.71 -16.22 17.35
N ARG A 37 15.91 -16.34 16.28
CA ARG A 37 15.60 -15.22 15.38
C ARG A 37 14.93 -14.09 16.14
N SER A 38 13.89 -14.37 16.93
CA SER A 38 13.19 -13.36 17.72
C SER A 38 14.13 -12.57 18.62
N LYS A 39 15.07 -13.24 19.29
CA LYS A 39 16.08 -12.60 20.14
C LYS A 39 17.04 -11.70 19.34
N MET A 40 17.49 -12.17 18.16
CA MET A 40 18.38 -11.41 17.28
C MET A 40 17.71 -10.15 16.70
N TYR A 41 16.41 -10.21 16.41
CA TYR A 41 15.66 -9.05 15.91
C TYR A 41 15.20 -8.11 17.03
N GLY A 42 15.11 -8.58 18.28
CA GLY A 42 14.61 -7.79 19.42
C GLY A 42 15.31 -6.43 19.55
N GLY A 43 16.65 -6.41 19.61
CA GLY A 43 17.41 -5.16 19.72
C GLY A 43 17.22 -4.22 18.53
N ARG A 44 17.11 -4.77 17.32
CA ARG A 44 16.86 -3.98 16.10
C ARG A 44 15.46 -3.38 16.04
N TYR A 45 14.46 -4.10 16.57
CA TYR A 45 13.10 -3.57 16.72
C TYR A 45 13.05 -2.44 17.75
N GLU A 46 13.81 -2.53 18.85
CA GLU A 46 13.90 -1.47 19.84
C GLU A 46 14.52 -0.20 19.26
N ALA A 47 15.63 -0.30 18.52
CA ALA A 47 16.25 0.83 17.85
C ALA A 47 15.30 1.51 16.83
N LEU A 48 14.54 0.72 16.08
CA LEU A 48 13.53 1.21 15.14
C LEU A 48 12.34 1.87 15.85
N ASN A 49 11.94 1.34 17.01
CA ASN A 49 10.91 1.95 17.83
C ASN A 49 11.36 3.32 18.35
N GLN A 50 12.58 3.42 18.87
CA GLN A 50 13.18 4.68 19.31
C GLN A 50 13.27 5.69 18.16
N PHE A 51 13.62 5.24 16.94
CA PHE A 51 13.59 6.08 15.76
C PHE A 51 12.18 6.64 15.50
N PHE A 52 11.14 5.81 15.51
CA PHE A 52 9.78 6.31 15.30
C PHE A 52 9.29 7.23 16.42
N ASP A 53 9.84 7.12 17.62
CA ASP A 53 9.49 7.98 18.75
C ASP A 53 10.23 9.31 18.76
N SER A 54 11.41 9.40 18.14
CA SER A 54 12.12 10.67 17.95
C SER A 54 11.55 11.53 16.82
N LEU A 55 10.76 10.95 15.91
CA LEU A 55 10.13 11.71 14.83
C LEU A 55 9.05 12.66 15.34
N PRO A 56 8.98 13.90 14.84
CA PRO A 56 7.88 14.81 15.14
C PRO A 56 6.58 14.25 14.54
N LYS A 57 5.59 14.05 15.41
CA LYS A 57 4.26 13.52 15.06
C LYS A 57 3.25 14.64 15.19
N VAL A 58 2.38 14.76 14.19
CA VAL A 58 1.27 15.70 14.16
C VAL A 58 -0.02 14.90 14.17
N GLU A 59 -0.94 15.29 15.04
CA GLU A 59 -2.27 14.69 15.07
C GLU A 59 -3.02 15.02 13.77
N SER A 60 -3.95 14.15 13.40
CA SER A 60 -4.81 14.32 12.24
C SER A 60 -5.86 15.42 12.45
N HIS A 61 -5.43 16.65 12.76
CA HIS A 61 -6.32 17.80 12.94
C HIS A 61 -7.23 18.06 11.73
N TYR A 62 -6.83 17.58 10.55
CA TYR A 62 -7.57 17.69 9.29
C TYR A 62 -8.32 16.42 8.86
N CYS A 63 -8.28 15.33 9.64
CA CYS A 63 -9.07 14.14 9.32
C CYS A 63 -10.46 14.22 9.94
N ARG A 64 -11.46 13.79 9.17
CA ARG A 64 -12.83 13.54 9.64
C ARG A 64 -12.79 12.64 10.90
N ALA A 65 -13.72 12.86 11.83
CA ALA A 65 -13.75 12.37 13.22
C ALA A 65 -13.50 10.86 13.47
N SER A 66 -13.42 10.02 12.44
CA SER A 66 -13.26 8.57 12.53
C SER A 66 -11.82 8.06 12.34
N SER A 67 -10.84 8.92 12.05
CA SER A 67 -9.46 8.50 11.72
C SER A 67 -8.44 8.89 12.80
N SER A 68 -7.93 7.90 13.53
CA SER A 68 -6.84 8.03 14.52
C SER A 68 -5.43 7.94 13.93
N LYS A 69 -5.26 8.28 12.64
CA LYS A 69 -3.94 8.27 11.98
C LYS A 69 -3.05 9.39 12.50
N LEU A 70 -1.78 9.07 12.75
CA LEU A 70 -0.75 10.04 13.12
C LEU A 70 0.03 10.42 11.87
N TYR A 71 0.14 11.72 11.60
CA TYR A 71 0.85 12.21 10.43
C TYR A 71 2.26 12.66 10.80
N LEU A 72 3.23 12.24 10.02
CA LEU A 72 4.56 12.83 10.05
C LEU A 72 4.52 14.16 9.31
N GLU A 73 5.28 15.14 9.83
CA GLU A 73 5.50 16.43 9.19
C GLU A 73 6.01 16.23 7.74
N PRO A 74 5.65 17.09 6.77
CA PRO A 74 5.98 16.94 5.35
C PRO A 74 7.47 17.16 5.02
N MET A 75 8.39 16.59 5.80
CA MET A 75 9.82 16.55 5.49
C MET A 75 10.14 15.50 4.41
N TRP A 76 9.30 14.49 4.25
CA TRP A 76 9.50 13.42 3.27
C TRP A 76 8.32 13.32 2.32
N ALA A 77 8.59 13.08 1.04
CA ALA A 77 7.53 12.88 0.04
C ALA A 77 7.03 11.43 -0.02
N SER A 78 7.81 10.48 0.51
CA SER A 78 7.48 9.05 0.45
C SER A 78 8.07 8.27 1.62
N THR A 79 7.42 7.19 2.01
CA THR A 79 7.89 6.25 3.04
C THR A 79 9.22 5.61 2.66
N ASN A 80 9.51 5.50 1.37
CA ASN A 80 10.81 5.08 0.85
C ASN A 80 11.95 6.05 1.20
N GLN A 81 11.68 7.36 1.18
CA GLN A 81 12.65 8.38 1.56
C GLN A 81 12.89 8.36 3.06
N LEU A 82 11.83 8.18 3.86
CA LEU A 82 11.93 8.01 5.31
C LEU A 82 12.82 6.81 5.67
N TYR A 83 12.66 5.67 5.00
CA TYR A 83 13.55 4.52 5.18
C TYR A 83 15.00 4.83 4.78
N GLY A 84 15.20 5.61 3.72
CA GLY A 84 16.53 6.08 3.31
C GLY A 84 17.19 7.00 4.35
N PHE A 85 16.40 7.82 5.04
CA PHE A 85 16.85 8.66 6.15
C PHE A 85 17.23 7.81 7.36
N TYR A 86 16.38 6.86 7.76
CA TYR A 86 16.67 5.89 8.83
C TYR A 86 18.01 5.18 8.60
N LYS A 87 18.24 4.64 7.39
CA LYS A 87 19.47 3.92 7.07
C LYS A 87 20.72 4.82 7.12
N ARG A 88 20.58 6.10 6.75
CA ARG A 88 21.72 7.03 6.66
C ARG A 88 22.08 7.71 7.96
N HIS A 89 21.08 8.02 8.80
CA HIS A 89 21.28 8.83 9.99
C HIS A 89 21.11 8.04 11.29
N HIS A 90 20.29 7.00 11.32
CA HIS A 90 19.99 6.30 12.57
C HIS A 90 20.86 5.05 12.77
N CYS A 91 21.09 4.26 11.70
CA CYS A 91 21.91 3.05 11.77
C CYS A 91 23.41 3.26 12.07
N PRO A 92 24.11 4.27 11.51
CA PRO A 92 25.53 4.46 11.83
C PRO A 92 25.74 4.93 13.27
N ASP A 93 24.80 5.71 13.82
CA ASP A 93 24.89 6.23 15.19
C ASP A 93 24.62 5.15 16.26
N SER A 94 23.79 4.15 15.94
CA SER A 94 23.49 3.03 16.84
C SER A 94 24.43 1.83 16.68
N GLY A 95 25.28 1.81 15.65
CA GLY A 95 26.20 0.69 15.37
C GLY A 95 25.50 -0.61 14.94
N ASP A 96 24.19 -0.57 14.69
CA ASP A 96 23.36 -1.74 14.37
C ASP A 96 23.08 -1.85 12.87
N GLU A 97 22.98 -3.09 12.38
CA GLU A 97 22.59 -3.35 11.00
C GLU A 97 21.12 -2.92 10.75
N PRO A 98 20.83 -2.17 9.67
CA PRO A 98 19.48 -1.74 9.35
C PRO A 98 18.51 -2.91 9.24
N VAL A 99 17.29 -2.73 9.75
CA VAL A 99 16.18 -3.66 9.50
C VAL A 99 15.84 -3.71 8.02
N SER A 100 15.22 -4.80 7.58
CA SER A 100 14.74 -4.89 6.20
C SER A 100 13.59 -3.89 5.96
N ARG A 101 13.50 -3.40 4.73
CA ARG A 101 12.45 -2.46 4.29
C ARG A 101 11.03 -2.99 4.56
N THR A 102 10.81 -4.30 4.41
CA THR A 102 9.51 -4.92 4.67
C THR A 102 9.12 -4.84 6.15
N ILE A 103 10.07 -5.09 7.06
CA ILE A 103 9.85 -4.98 8.50
C ILE A 103 9.56 -3.53 8.87
N PHE A 104 10.34 -2.59 8.33
CA PHE A 104 10.15 -1.16 8.53
C PHE A 104 8.72 -0.72 8.16
N PHE A 105 8.24 -1.07 6.96
CA PHE A 105 6.88 -0.70 6.55
C PHE A 105 5.80 -1.37 7.37
N LYS A 106 6.02 -2.61 7.80
CA LYS A 106 5.08 -3.32 8.66
C LYS A 106 4.91 -2.61 9.99
N GLU A 107 6.01 -2.24 10.66
CA GLU A 107 5.94 -1.52 11.94
C GLU A 107 5.45 -0.08 11.76
N PHE A 108 5.79 0.59 10.66
CA PHE A 108 5.25 1.91 10.31
C PHE A 108 3.71 1.90 10.22
N ASN A 109 3.15 0.94 9.47
CA ASN A 109 1.70 0.80 9.32
C ASN A 109 1.02 0.38 10.64
N LYS A 110 1.66 -0.50 11.41
CA LYS A 110 1.15 -0.95 12.71
C LYS A 110 1.02 0.19 13.73
N ARG A 111 1.86 1.23 13.63
CA ARG A 111 1.77 2.45 14.44
C ARG A 111 0.78 3.48 13.91
N ASN A 112 0.01 3.17 12.85
CA ASN A 112 -0.92 4.08 12.18
C ASN A 112 -0.27 5.39 11.73
N LEU A 113 1.02 5.34 11.38
CA LEU A 113 1.74 6.50 10.87
C LEU A 113 1.46 6.68 9.38
N SER A 114 1.36 7.93 8.95
CA SER A 114 1.22 8.30 7.54
C SER A 114 2.06 9.54 7.27
N ILE A 115 2.56 9.68 6.05
CA ILE A 115 3.22 10.91 5.63
C ILE A 115 2.15 11.85 5.12
N TYR A 116 2.14 13.09 5.62
CA TYR A 116 1.22 14.09 5.12
C TYR A 116 1.61 14.48 3.70
N VAL A 117 0.73 14.17 2.74
CA VAL A 117 0.85 14.60 1.36
C VAL A 117 -0.26 15.62 1.10
N PRO A 118 0.08 16.91 0.93
CA PRO A 118 -0.90 17.91 0.54
C PRO A 118 -1.61 17.47 -0.74
N LYS A 119 -2.94 17.59 -0.78
CA LYS A 119 -3.69 17.31 -1.99
C LYS A 119 -3.36 18.39 -3.01
N LYS A 120 -2.75 17.99 -4.14
CA LYS A 120 -2.33 18.90 -5.21
C LYS A 120 -3.50 19.34 -6.10
N ASP A 121 -4.57 18.55 -6.14
CA ASP A 121 -5.71 18.72 -7.06
C ASP A 121 -7.03 18.89 -6.29
N LEU A 122 -7.10 19.91 -5.44
CA LEU A 122 -8.38 20.35 -4.88
C LEU A 122 -9.03 21.26 -5.92
N CYS A 123 -10.25 20.92 -6.33
CA CYS A 123 -11.02 21.76 -7.22
C CYS A 123 -11.55 22.97 -6.44
N ASP A 124 -11.22 24.19 -6.89
CA ASP A 124 -11.56 25.44 -6.20
C ASP A 124 -13.07 25.58 -5.95
N THR A 125 -13.91 25.19 -6.92
CA THR A 125 -15.37 25.21 -6.76
C THR A 125 -15.86 24.21 -5.71
N CYS A 126 -15.26 23.01 -5.66
CA CYS A 126 -15.58 22.02 -4.62
C CYS A 126 -15.19 22.52 -3.22
N VAL A 127 -14.04 23.20 -3.09
CA VAL A 127 -13.57 23.77 -1.81
C VAL A 127 -14.44 24.95 -1.40
N ALA A 128 -14.83 25.82 -2.34
CA ALA A 128 -15.69 26.97 -2.09
C ALA A 128 -17.09 26.57 -1.60
N TYR A 129 -17.67 25.49 -2.15
CA TYR A 129 -18.95 24.95 -1.70
C TYR A 129 -18.86 24.34 -0.28
N ASP A 130 -17.80 23.57 0.01
CA ASP A 130 -17.57 23.01 1.36
C ASP A 130 -17.39 24.11 2.42
N ALA A 131 -16.78 25.23 2.02
CA ALA A 131 -16.65 26.44 2.84
C ALA A 131 -17.94 27.31 2.91
N LYS A 132 -19.04 26.88 2.27
CA LYS A 132 -20.33 27.60 2.15
C LYS A 132 -20.25 28.99 1.50
N ASN A 133 -19.24 29.21 0.66
CA ASN A 133 -19.03 30.46 -0.08
C ASN A 133 -19.68 30.44 -1.47
N LEU A 134 -20.28 29.32 -1.89
CA LEU A 134 -20.85 29.12 -3.21
C LEU A 134 -22.34 28.72 -3.08
N PRO A 135 -23.26 29.26 -3.89
CA PRO A 135 -24.63 28.80 -3.94
C PRO A 135 -24.75 27.36 -4.46
N GLU A 136 -25.76 26.63 -3.99
CA GLU A 136 -26.00 25.22 -4.32
C GLU A 136 -26.22 25.00 -5.82
N GLU A 137 -26.87 25.95 -6.50
CA GLU A 137 -27.11 25.91 -7.96
C GLU A 137 -25.80 25.86 -8.78
N GLU A 138 -24.79 26.64 -8.39
CA GLU A 138 -23.49 26.66 -9.09
C GLU A 138 -22.69 25.37 -8.84
N TYR A 139 -22.86 24.76 -7.66
CA TYR A 139 -22.23 23.48 -7.35
C TYR A 139 -22.87 22.33 -8.14
N ASP A 140 -24.19 22.32 -8.28
CA ASP A 140 -24.89 21.29 -9.05
C ASP A 140 -24.50 21.31 -10.53
N LEU A 141 -24.42 22.51 -11.13
CA LEU A 141 -23.89 22.68 -12.48
C LEU A 141 -22.45 22.16 -12.60
N HIS A 142 -21.59 22.47 -11.63
CA HIS A 142 -20.22 21.95 -11.59
C HIS A 142 -20.18 20.41 -11.55
N GLN A 143 -21.09 19.76 -10.80
CA GLN A 143 -21.16 18.29 -10.76
C GLN A 143 -21.62 17.68 -12.09
N VAL A 144 -22.55 18.33 -12.80
CA VAL A 144 -23.03 17.88 -14.10
C VAL A 144 -21.90 17.94 -15.13
N ILE A 145 -21.24 19.09 -15.27
CA ILE A 145 -20.12 19.27 -16.22
C ILE A 145 -18.99 18.26 -15.94
N LYS A 146 -18.71 17.99 -14.66
CA LYS A 146 -17.71 17.00 -14.24
C LYS A 146 -18.08 15.56 -14.61
N LYS A 147 -19.38 15.22 -14.61
CA LYS A 147 -19.87 13.91 -15.06
C LYS A 147 -19.77 13.80 -16.57
N GLU A 148 -20.29 14.79 -17.30
CA GLU A 148 -20.25 14.86 -18.77
C GLU A 148 -18.81 14.73 -19.28
N ALA A 149 -17.87 15.49 -18.74
CA ALA A 149 -16.46 15.41 -19.15
C ALA A 149 -15.83 14.02 -18.93
N ARG A 150 -16.27 13.26 -17.91
CA ARG A 150 -15.78 11.89 -17.68
C ARG A 150 -16.39 10.91 -18.66
N GLU A 151 -17.66 11.09 -18.99
CA GLU A 151 -18.37 10.29 -19.99
C GLU A 151 -17.76 10.45 -21.37
N GLU A 152 -17.42 11.69 -21.76
CA GLU A 152 -16.72 11.99 -23.03
C GLU A 152 -15.32 11.37 -23.10
N VAL A 153 -14.53 11.42 -22.01
CA VAL A 153 -13.20 10.79 -21.96
C VAL A 153 -13.28 9.27 -22.11
N ILE A 154 -14.30 8.64 -21.51
CA ILE A 154 -14.53 7.19 -21.62
C ILE A 154 -14.98 6.85 -23.05
N CYS A 155 -15.87 7.64 -23.65
CA CYS A 155 -16.35 7.44 -25.01
C CYS A 155 -15.24 7.60 -26.07
N PHE A 156 -14.39 8.61 -25.94
CA PHE A 156 -13.26 8.84 -26.85
C PHE A 156 -12.24 7.69 -26.80
N SER A 157 -11.98 7.14 -25.60
CA SER A 157 -11.08 5.99 -25.43
C SER A 157 -11.60 4.68 -26.05
N LEU A 158 -12.91 4.57 -26.28
CA LEU A 158 -13.54 3.42 -26.92
C LEU A 158 -13.61 3.56 -28.46
N TYR A 159 -13.60 4.79 -28.98
CA TYR A 159 -13.66 5.08 -30.42
C TYR A 159 -12.30 4.97 -31.13
N ASP A 160 -11.19 5.22 -30.44
CA ASP A 160 -9.83 5.04 -31.01
C ASP A 160 -9.44 3.57 -31.24
N GLY A 161 -10.28 2.61 -30.83
CA GLY A 161 -10.11 1.18 -31.09
C GLY A 161 -10.72 0.69 -32.42
N PHE A 162 -11.45 1.52 -33.17
CA PHE A 162 -12.21 1.06 -34.34
C PHE A 162 -12.29 2.08 -35.48
N ALA A 163 -11.18 2.75 -35.83
CA ALA A 163 -11.11 3.57 -37.04
C ALA A 163 -10.50 2.79 -38.22
N SER A 164 -11.27 1.88 -38.82
CA SER A 164 -11.02 1.42 -40.18
C SER A 164 -12.20 1.78 -41.10
N SER A 165 -11.87 2.57 -42.12
CA SER A 165 -12.59 2.80 -43.38
C SER A 165 -13.96 3.50 -43.33
N SER A 166 -14.03 4.76 -43.79
CA SER A 166 -14.49 5.06 -45.16
C SER A 166 -14.65 6.57 -45.45
N PRO A 167 -14.67 6.97 -46.74
CA PRO A 167 -14.26 8.30 -47.19
C PRO A 167 -15.40 9.32 -47.26
N MET A 168 -15.02 10.58 -47.01
CA MET A 168 -15.83 11.79 -47.09
C MET A 168 -16.22 12.10 -48.55
N SER A 169 -17.52 12.20 -48.83
CA SER A 169 -18.06 12.71 -50.09
C SER A 169 -17.86 14.23 -50.18
N LYS A 170 -17.18 14.70 -51.23
CA LYS A 170 -17.09 16.12 -51.58
C LYS A 170 -18.40 16.59 -52.20
N ILE A 171 -18.95 17.67 -51.66
CA ILE A 171 -20.02 18.45 -52.30
C ILE A 171 -19.43 19.84 -52.53
N ASP A 172 -18.91 20.09 -53.73
CA ASP A 172 -18.41 21.41 -54.14
C ASP A 172 -19.61 22.25 -54.62
N GLY A 173 -20.04 23.18 -53.78
CA GLY A 173 -21.06 24.18 -54.10
C GLY A 173 -20.50 25.30 -54.97
N GLN A 174 -21.04 25.45 -56.18
CA GLN A 174 -20.74 26.53 -57.11
C GLN A 174 -21.14 27.89 -56.52
N ARG A 175 -20.18 28.80 -56.44
CA ARG A 175 -20.35 30.21 -56.07
C ARG A 175 -20.72 31.00 -57.34
N ASN A 176 -22.00 31.32 -57.52
CA ASN A 176 -22.44 32.20 -58.59
C ASN A 176 -22.24 33.66 -58.16
N VAL A 177 -21.47 34.40 -58.95
CA VAL A 177 -21.26 35.85 -58.86
C VAL A 177 -22.29 36.49 -59.78
N LEU A 178 -23.10 37.39 -59.24
CA LEU A 178 -23.49 38.69 -59.79
C LEU A 178 -24.35 39.43 -58.76
#